data_AF-B8BXV1-F1
#
_entry.id   AF-B8BXV1-F1
#
_cell.length_a   1.000
_cell.length_b   1.000
_cell.length_c   1.000
_cell.angle_alpha   90.00
_cell.angle_beta   90.00
_cell.angle_gamma   90.00
#
_symmetry.space_group_name_H-M   'P 1'
#
loop_
_entity.id
_entity.type
_entity.pdbx_description
1 polymer ?
#
loop_
_entity_poly.entity_id
_entity_poly.type
_entity_poly.pdbx_seq_one_letter_code
_entity_poly.pdbx_strand_id
1 'polypeptide(L)'
;MMMTTNCVNDSSRTALRRPPTASRQLLTDRAQRTPMGAKNSKPKPSSNKGGTITPTDRAILDLKNSRDRLTKYRTKLDLDTTKLGVRAKTLHAEGNTPYALKLLKLRKYKTQEADRVEEQLLTVLRMVDKISEKQNEQDVVVAMKRGKEALQILHNEMGIDDVLDLMDEIRDQDEVEKRINELLGEEGIRVVEDMGDEDILLELEQLEEDVRLETEAATAKIQKEDNVVLPAAPSKPLPAVENPTIGGGRKQKVAVAS
;
A
#
# COMPACT_ATOMS: atom_id res chain seq x y z
N MET A 1 -35.36 -70.76 39.20
CA MET A 1 -35.79 -69.72 38.24
C MET A 1 -35.16 -70.06 36.89
N MET A 2 -35.98 -70.42 35.90
CA MET A 2 -35.88 -70.31 34.42
C MET A 2 -34.51 -70.57 33.72
N MET A 3 -34.39 -71.61 32.86
CA MET A 3 -34.51 -71.57 31.37
C MET A 3 -33.45 -70.66 30.70
N THR A 4 -32.60 -71.00 29.72
CA THR A 4 -32.59 -71.96 28.60
C THR A 4 -31.19 -72.00 27.96
N THR A 5 -30.84 -73.09 27.27
CA THR A 5 -29.74 -73.21 26.30
C THR A 5 -30.19 -72.83 24.86
N ASN A 6 -29.21 -72.64 23.96
CA ASN A 6 -29.22 -72.81 22.48
C ASN A 6 -29.35 -71.62 21.50
N CYS A 7 -28.38 -71.65 20.55
CA CYS A 7 -28.41 -71.35 19.10
C CYS A 7 -28.71 -69.91 18.64
N VAL A 8 -28.21 -69.36 17.53
CA VAL A 8 -28.05 -69.86 16.14
C VAL A 8 -26.96 -69.00 15.45
N ASN A 9 -25.89 -69.56 14.88
CA ASN A 9 -25.64 -69.72 13.44
C ASN A 9 -26.21 -68.58 12.55
N ASP A 10 -25.35 -67.85 11.82
CA ASP A 10 -25.53 -67.79 10.35
C ASP A 10 -24.23 -67.41 9.64
N SER A 11 -24.01 -68.16 8.57
CA SER A 11 -22.98 -67.95 7.56
C SER A 11 -23.23 -66.65 6.79
N SER A 12 -22.27 -66.27 5.95
CA SER A 12 -22.42 -65.29 4.86
C SER A 12 -21.95 -63.86 5.15
N ARG A 13 -20.64 -63.65 5.27
CA ARG A 13 -20.00 -62.44 4.69
C ARG A 13 -18.84 -62.81 3.80
N THR A 14 -19.23 -63.39 2.67
CA THR A 14 -18.41 -63.67 1.50
C THR A 14 -17.81 -62.38 0.94
N ALA A 15 -16.55 -62.51 0.52
CA ALA A 15 -15.68 -61.53 -0.09
C ALA A 15 -16.30 -60.57 -1.12
N LEU A 16 -16.00 -59.27 -0.99
CA LEU A 16 -15.91 -58.34 -2.11
C LEU A 16 -14.66 -57.46 -1.96
N ARG A 17 -13.47 -58.06 -2.17
CA ARG A 17 -12.29 -57.34 -2.66
C ARG A 17 -12.35 -57.40 -4.19
N ARG A 18 -12.58 -56.27 -4.85
CA ARG A 18 -12.49 -56.14 -6.30
C ARG A 18 -11.03 -56.27 -6.74
N PRO A 19 -10.67 -57.18 -7.68
CA PRO A 19 -9.33 -57.21 -8.26
C PRO A 19 -9.17 -56.10 -9.32
N PRO A 20 -7.94 -55.58 -9.54
CA PRO A 20 -7.67 -54.72 -10.68
C PRO A 20 -7.70 -55.56 -11.97
N THR A 21 -8.47 -55.11 -12.93
CA THR A 21 -8.59 -55.68 -14.27
C THR A 21 -7.28 -55.57 -15.04
N ALA A 22 -6.66 -56.72 -15.31
CA ALA A 22 -5.58 -56.85 -16.26
C ALA A 22 -6.10 -56.54 -17.67
N SER A 23 -5.59 -55.47 -18.28
CA SER A 23 -5.80 -55.19 -19.71
C SER A 23 -4.75 -55.92 -20.54
N ARG A 24 -5.29 -56.82 -21.35
CA ARG A 24 -4.70 -57.78 -22.28
C ARG A 24 -3.72 -57.15 -23.27
N GLN A 25 -2.54 -57.76 -23.36
CA GLN A 25 -1.53 -57.54 -24.39
C GLN A 25 -2.13 -57.74 -25.80
N LEU A 26 -1.89 -56.79 -26.70
CA LEU A 26 -1.85 -57.04 -28.14
C LEU A 26 -0.43 -56.76 -28.63
N LEU A 27 0.28 -57.85 -28.90
CA LEU A 27 1.52 -57.89 -29.65
C LEU A 27 1.24 -57.38 -31.06
N THR A 28 1.86 -56.26 -31.44
CA THR A 28 2.18 -55.99 -32.85
C THR A 28 3.66 -55.70 -32.95
N ASP A 29 4.33 -56.63 -33.61
CA ASP A 29 5.73 -56.61 -33.99
C ASP A 29 5.95 -55.55 -35.07
N ARG A 30 6.76 -54.53 -34.79
CA ARG A 30 7.30 -53.63 -35.82
C ARG A 30 8.68 -53.13 -35.42
N ALA A 31 9.66 -53.97 -35.74
CA ALA A 31 10.98 -53.65 -36.30
C ALA A 31 11.61 -52.29 -35.92
N GLN A 32 12.72 -52.41 -35.21
CA GLN A 32 13.72 -51.40 -34.91
C GLN A 32 14.13 -50.61 -36.17
N ARG A 33 13.94 -49.28 -36.13
CA ARG A 33 14.73 -48.31 -36.90
C ARG A 33 15.09 -47.15 -35.97
N THR A 34 16.35 -47.12 -35.54
CA THR A 34 16.98 -45.98 -34.89
C THR A 34 17.31 -44.93 -35.96
N PRO A 35 16.89 -43.66 -35.82
CA PRO A 35 17.56 -42.57 -36.51
C PRO A 35 18.65 -41.99 -35.60
N MET A 36 19.88 -42.16 -36.06
CA MET A 36 21.10 -41.56 -35.53
C MET A 36 21.02 -40.02 -35.50
N GLY A 37 21.49 -39.42 -34.40
CA GLY A 37 22.19 -38.12 -34.44
C GLY A 37 21.36 -36.83 -34.45
N ALA A 38 20.57 -36.59 -33.41
CA ALA A 38 20.07 -35.23 -33.11
C ALA A 38 21.14 -34.44 -32.35
N LYS A 39 21.87 -33.58 -33.08
CA LYS A 39 22.86 -32.66 -32.52
C LYS A 39 22.19 -31.72 -31.53
N ASN A 40 22.70 -31.71 -30.31
CA ASN A 40 22.30 -30.86 -29.19
C ASN A 40 22.61 -29.39 -29.54
N SER A 41 21.69 -28.71 -30.23
CA SER A 41 21.76 -27.27 -30.46
C SER A 41 21.22 -26.59 -29.23
N LYS A 42 22.14 -26.04 -28.41
CA LYS A 42 21.79 -25.14 -27.31
C LYS A 42 20.85 -24.06 -27.84
N PRO A 43 19.70 -23.77 -27.20
CA PRO A 43 18.85 -22.68 -27.64
C PRO A 43 19.63 -21.37 -27.53
N LYS A 44 19.76 -20.66 -28.65
CA LYS A 44 20.32 -19.29 -28.70
C LYS A 44 19.48 -18.40 -27.76
N PRO A 45 20.09 -17.57 -26.90
CA PRO A 45 19.34 -16.57 -26.16
C PRO A 45 18.76 -15.57 -27.18
N SER A 46 17.44 -15.54 -27.28
CA SER A 46 16.74 -14.50 -28.03
C SER A 46 17.08 -13.16 -27.38
N SER A 47 17.82 -12.32 -28.08
CA SER A 47 18.09 -10.94 -27.69
C SER A 47 16.83 -10.10 -27.86
N ASN A 48 15.85 -10.31 -26.97
CA ASN A 48 14.78 -9.35 -26.80
C ASN A 48 15.37 -8.11 -26.14
N LYS A 49 15.36 -7.01 -26.89
CA LYS A 49 15.69 -5.66 -26.43
C LYS A 49 14.59 -5.21 -25.46
N GLY A 50 14.76 -5.57 -24.21
CA GLY A 50 13.99 -5.12 -23.06
C GLY A 50 14.84 -5.41 -21.85
N GLY A 51 14.96 -4.45 -20.92
CA GLY A 51 15.78 -4.61 -19.72
C GLY A 51 15.52 -5.97 -19.06
N THR A 52 16.57 -6.60 -18.56
CA THR A 52 16.49 -7.89 -17.88
C THR A 52 15.49 -7.77 -16.72
N ILE A 53 14.29 -8.30 -16.92
CA ILE A 53 13.23 -8.28 -15.92
C ILE A 53 13.75 -9.02 -14.70
N THR A 54 13.87 -8.31 -13.57
CA THR A 54 14.33 -8.94 -12.34
C THR A 54 13.28 -9.94 -11.85
N PRO A 55 13.67 -11.00 -11.12
CA PRO A 55 12.69 -11.92 -10.52
C PRO A 55 11.69 -11.18 -9.63
N THR A 56 12.12 -10.10 -8.97
CA THR A 56 11.29 -9.22 -8.15
C THR A 56 10.22 -8.51 -8.97
N ASP A 57 10.57 -7.99 -10.15
CA ASP A 57 9.60 -7.32 -11.04
C ASP A 57 8.50 -8.29 -11.52
N ARG A 58 8.85 -9.55 -11.77
CA ARG A 58 7.87 -10.59 -12.12
C ARG A 58 6.93 -10.86 -10.95
N ALA A 59 7.44 -10.96 -9.74
CA ALA A 59 6.63 -11.17 -8.54
C ALA A 59 5.66 -9.99 -8.30
N ILE A 60 6.12 -8.75 -8.48
CA ILE A 60 5.27 -7.55 -8.38
C ILE A 60 4.17 -7.58 -9.44
N LEU A 61 4.49 -7.97 -10.68
CA LEU A 61 3.50 -8.11 -11.75
C LEU A 61 2.43 -9.15 -11.39
N ASP A 62 2.83 -10.30 -10.87
CA ASP A 62 1.90 -11.36 -10.47
C ASP A 62 0.99 -10.94 -9.30
N LEU A 63 1.52 -10.20 -8.32
CA LEU A 63 0.73 -9.62 -7.23
C LEU A 63 -0.25 -8.54 -7.73
N LYS A 64 0.15 -7.69 -8.68
CA LYS A 64 -0.75 -6.70 -9.29
C LYS A 64 -1.86 -7.38 -10.10
N ASN A 65 -1.51 -8.44 -10.84
CA ASN A 65 -2.50 -9.25 -11.56
C ASN A 65 -3.48 -9.93 -10.60
N SER A 66 -3.03 -10.43 -9.45
CA SER A 66 -3.90 -11.04 -8.44
C SER A 66 -4.83 -10.02 -7.81
N ARG A 67 -4.34 -8.82 -7.46
CA ARG A 67 -5.15 -7.68 -7.00
C ARG A 67 -6.27 -7.35 -7.99
N ASP A 68 -5.96 -7.22 -9.27
CA ASP A 68 -6.94 -6.86 -10.29
C ASP A 68 -8.00 -7.96 -10.46
N ARG A 69 -7.61 -9.24 -10.36
CA ARG A 69 -8.55 -10.37 -10.37
C ARG A 69 -9.46 -10.37 -9.15
N LEU A 70 -8.92 -10.14 -7.94
CA LEU A 70 -9.68 -10.05 -6.70
C LEU A 70 -10.67 -8.87 -6.75
N THR A 71 -10.25 -7.71 -7.25
CA THR A 71 -11.11 -6.53 -7.42
C THR A 71 -12.27 -6.82 -8.39
N LYS A 72 -11.99 -7.44 -9.53
CA LYS A 72 -13.02 -7.90 -10.48
C LYS A 72 -13.94 -8.95 -9.87
N TYR A 73 -13.46 -9.79 -8.98
CA TYR A 73 -14.28 -10.78 -8.29
C TYR A 73 -15.19 -10.15 -7.24
N ARG A 74 -14.66 -9.22 -6.44
CA ARG A 74 -15.42 -8.43 -5.45
C ARG A 74 -16.59 -7.70 -6.12
N THR A 75 -16.33 -6.95 -7.18
CA THR A 75 -17.39 -6.23 -7.91
C THR A 75 -18.49 -7.14 -8.44
N LYS A 76 -18.14 -8.36 -8.92
CA LYS A 76 -19.14 -9.37 -9.31
C LYS A 76 -19.97 -9.84 -8.11
N LEU A 77 -19.34 -10.10 -6.97
CA LEU A 77 -20.03 -10.51 -5.74
C LEU A 77 -21.01 -9.43 -5.24
N ASP A 78 -20.68 -8.14 -5.37
CA ASP A 78 -21.61 -7.06 -5.02
C ASP A 78 -22.82 -7.01 -5.94
N LEU A 79 -22.59 -7.16 -7.25
CA LEU A 79 -23.67 -7.21 -8.24
C LEU A 79 -24.60 -8.40 -7.98
N ASP A 80 -24.06 -9.55 -7.59
CA ASP A 80 -24.87 -10.71 -7.26
C ASP A 80 -25.61 -10.53 -5.93
N THR A 81 -24.96 -9.94 -4.92
CA THR A 81 -25.57 -9.62 -3.62
C THR A 81 -26.74 -8.64 -3.77
N THR A 82 -26.59 -7.61 -4.61
CA THR A 82 -27.64 -6.63 -4.91
C THR A 82 -28.80 -7.28 -5.67
N LYS A 83 -28.53 -8.09 -6.71
CA LYS A 83 -29.55 -8.86 -7.44
C LYS A 83 -30.33 -9.82 -6.54
N LEU A 84 -29.64 -10.57 -5.68
CA LEU A 84 -30.27 -11.46 -4.70
C LEU A 84 -31.13 -10.68 -3.70
N GLY A 85 -30.67 -9.48 -3.29
CA GLY A 85 -31.43 -8.58 -2.45
C GLY A 85 -32.74 -8.10 -3.09
N VAL A 86 -32.70 -7.69 -4.36
CA VAL A 86 -33.89 -7.26 -5.10
C VAL A 86 -34.88 -8.42 -5.27
N ARG A 87 -34.39 -9.59 -5.72
CA ARG A 87 -35.22 -10.79 -5.88
C ARG A 87 -35.85 -11.27 -4.56
N ALA A 88 -35.15 -11.11 -3.44
CA ALA A 88 -35.70 -11.48 -2.14
C ALA A 88 -36.86 -10.56 -1.74
N LYS A 89 -36.74 -9.26 -2.06
CA LYS A 89 -37.81 -8.27 -1.83
C LYS A 89 -39.03 -8.55 -2.70
N THR A 90 -38.85 -8.88 -3.98
CA THR A 90 -39.98 -9.21 -4.87
C THR A 90 -40.74 -10.46 -4.42
N LEU A 91 -40.02 -11.54 -4.09
CA LEU A 91 -40.63 -12.77 -3.59
C LEU A 91 -41.35 -12.59 -2.25
N HIS A 92 -40.88 -11.66 -1.42
CA HIS A 92 -41.56 -11.31 -0.18
C HIS A 92 -42.87 -10.55 -0.44
N ALA A 93 -42.87 -9.63 -1.41
CA ALA A 93 -44.08 -8.92 -1.84
C ALA A 93 -45.12 -9.84 -2.49
N GLU A 94 -44.67 -10.89 -3.20
CA GLU A 94 -45.52 -11.95 -3.78
C GLU A 94 -46.08 -12.93 -2.72
N GLY A 95 -45.72 -12.78 -1.44
CA GLY A 95 -46.18 -13.63 -0.34
C GLY A 95 -45.43 -14.96 -0.20
N ASN A 96 -44.41 -15.22 -1.01
CA ASN A 96 -43.63 -16.45 -0.98
C ASN A 96 -42.44 -16.37 0.00
N THR A 97 -42.78 -16.32 1.29
CA THR A 97 -41.83 -16.21 2.39
C THR A 97 -40.76 -17.31 2.47
N PRO A 98 -41.03 -18.62 2.24
CA PRO A 98 -39.99 -19.64 2.38
C PRO A 98 -38.89 -19.51 1.31
N TYR A 99 -39.24 -19.07 0.10
CA TYR A 99 -38.25 -18.83 -0.95
C TYR A 99 -37.45 -17.54 -0.71
N ALA A 100 -38.10 -16.48 -0.23
CA ALA A 100 -37.41 -15.25 0.17
C ALA A 100 -36.35 -15.52 1.26
N LEU A 101 -36.66 -16.33 2.27
CA LEU A 101 -35.71 -16.72 3.32
C LEU A 101 -34.50 -17.48 2.77
N LYS A 102 -34.69 -18.43 1.84
CA LYS A 102 -33.58 -19.14 1.18
C LYS A 102 -32.66 -18.18 0.44
N LEU A 103 -33.23 -17.21 -0.26
CA LEU A 103 -32.46 -16.23 -1.01
C LEU A 103 -31.68 -15.28 -0.11
N LEU A 104 -32.25 -14.88 1.03
CA LEU A 104 -31.54 -14.10 2.04
C LEU A 104 -30.38 -14.87 2.69
N LYS A 105 -30.52 -16.18 2.91
CA LYS A 105 -29.40 -17.03 3.36
C LYS A 105 -28.27 -17.06 2.33
N LEU A 106 -28.61 -17.22 1.05
CA LEU A 106 -27.62 -17.19 -0.04
C LEU A 106 -26.94 -15.81 -0.14
N ARG A 107 -27.70 -14.72 0.03
CA ARG A 107 -27.16 -13.37 0.08
C ARG A 107 -26.13 -13.23 1.21
N LYS A 108 -26.45 -13.69 2.43
CA LYS A 108 -25.49 -13.65 3.56
C LYS A 108 -24.21 -14.41 3.27
N TYR A 109 -24.31 -15.60 2.66
CA TYR A 109 -23.13 -16.38 2.26
C TYR A 109 -22.27 -15.61 1.25
N LYS A 110 -22.89 -14.96 0.26
CA LYS A 110 -22.17 -14.14 -0.74
C LYS A 110 -21.51 -12.90 -0.13
N THR A 111 -22.14 -12.28 0.87
CA THR A 111 -21.53 -11.19 1.63
C THR A 111 -20.31 -11.69 2.41
N GLN A 112 -20.40 -12.82 3.11
CA GLN A 112 -19.25 -13.42 3.81
C GLN A 112 -18.11 -13.78 2.85
N GLU A 113 -18.43 -14.25 1.65
CA GLU A 113 -17.45 -14.50 0.60
C GLU A 113 -16.77 -13.20 0.14
N ALA A 114 -17.52 -12.11 0.00
CA ALA A 114 -16.98 -10.80 -0.32
C ALA A 114 -16.02 -10.28 0.76
N ASP A 115 -16.36 -10.46 2.05
CA ASP A 115 -15.50 -10.07 3.17
C ASP A 115 -14.15 -10.83 3.13
N ARG A 116 -14.18 -12.14 2.83
CA ARG A 116 -12.94 -12.93 2.66
C ARG A 116 -12.09 -12.46 1.49
N VAL A 117 -12.71 -12.04 0.38
CA VAL A 117 -11.99 -11.49 -0.77
C VAL A 117 -11.33 -10.16 -0.42
N GLU A 118 -11.99 -9.34 0.41
CA GLU A 118 -11.43 -8.08 0.91
C GLU A 118 -10.20 -8.33 1.80
N GLU A 119 -10.26 -9.31 2.72
CA GLU A 119 -9.11 -9.73 3.53
C GLU A 119 -7.93 -10.21 2.66
N GLN A 120 -8.22 -10.95 1.60
CA GLN A 120 -7.21 -11.39 0.62
C GLN A 120 -6.62 -10.19 -0.13
N LEU A 121 -7.43 -9.22 -0.52
CA LEU A 121 -6.99 -8.01 -1.20
C LEU A 121 -6.07 -7.16 -0.31
N LEU A 122 -6.43 -6.96 0.96
CA LEU A 122 -5.58 -6.30 1.95
C LEU A 122 -4.24 -7.04 2.14
N THR A 123 -4.28 -8.37 2.08
CA THR A 123 -3.07 -9.19 2.18
C THR A 123 -2.15 -8.99 0.96
N VAL A 124 -2.70 -8.93 -0.25
CA VAL A 124 -1.93 -8.66 -1.48
C VAL A 124 -1.34 -7.25 -1.46
N LEU A 125 -2.10 -6.24 -1.06
CA LEU A 125 -1.59 -4.85 -0.96
C LEU A 125 -0.41 -4.76 0.01
N ARG A 126 -0.57 -5.33 1.21
CA ARG A 126 0.53 -5.41 2.19
C ARG A 126 1.76 -6.14 1.67
N MET A 127 1.61 -7.15 0.81
CA MET A 127 2.77 -7.84 0.21
C MET A 127 3.50 -6.96 -0.79
N VAL A 128 2.78 -6.15 -1.58
CA VAL A 128 3.41 -5.20 -2.52
C VAL A 128 4.18 -4.13 -1.75
N ASP A 129 3.60 -3.57 -0.70
CA ASP A 129 4.24 -2.54 0.14
C ASP A 129 5.50 -3.11 0.81
N LYS A 130 5.42 -4.31 1.38
CA LYS A 130 6.56 -5.02 1.95
C LYS A 130 7.69 -5.23 0.94
N ILE A 131 7.39 -5.57 -0.32
CA ILE A 131 8.42 -5.71 -1.35
C ILE A 131 9.08 -4.35 -1.61
N SER A 132 8.31 -3.26 -1.66
CA SER A 132 8.85 -1.92 -1.83
C SER A 132 9.75 -1.49 -0.66
N GLU A 133 9.34 -1.79 0.58
CA GLU A 133 10.16 -1.56 1.78
C GLU A 133 11.48 -2.33 1.68
N LYS A 134 11.43 -3.61 1.27
CA LYS A 134 12.64 -4.43 1.10
C LYS A 134 13.54 -3.96 -0.05
N GLN A 135 12.98 -3.40 -1.11
CA GLN A 135 13.78 -2.77 -2.17
C GLN A 135 14.52 -1.53 -1.63
N ASN A 136 13.85 -0.68 -0.86
CA ASN A 136 14.49 0.48 -0.24
C ASN A 136 15.57 0.06 0.78
N GLU A 137 15.29 -0.93 1.63
CA GLU A 137 16.29 -1.49 2.56
C GLU A 137 17.51 -2.04 1.81
N GLN A 138 17.29 -2.73 0.69
CA GLN A 138 18.36 -3.24 -0.16
C GLN A 138 19.20 -2.09 -0.74
N ASP A 139 18.58 -1.01 -1.21
CA ASP A 139 19.27 0.15 -1.76
C ASP A 139 20.13 0.85 -0.70
N VAL A 140 19.63 0.98 0.54
CA VAL A 140 20.42 1.52 1.67
C VAL A 140 21.63 0.63 1.94
N VAL A 141 21.46 -0.70 1.97
CA VAL A 141 22.58 -1.64 2.17
C VAL A 141 23.60 -1.54 1.02
N VAL A 142 23.14 -1.36 -0.22
CA VAL A 142 24.04 -1.15 -1.37
C VAL A 142 24.80 0.17 -1.24
N ALA A 143 24.16 1.25 -0.79
CA ALA A 143 24.81 2.53 -0.53
C ALA A 143 25.87 2.41 0.57
N MET A 144 25.58 1.71 1.68
CA MET A 144 26.56 1.44 2.73
C MET A 144 27.75 0.63 2.22
N LYS A 145 27.52 -0.37 1.36
CA LYS A 145 28.61 -1.15 0.74
C LYS A 145 29.51 -0.28 -0.14
N ARG A 146 28.93 0.59 -0.97
CA ARG A 146 29.67 1.56 -1.79
C ARG A 146 30.46 2.54 -0.92
N GLY A 147 29.86 3.03 0.18
CA GLY A 147 30.55 3.85 1.16
C GLY A 147 31.75 3.14 1.79
N LYS A 148 31.60 1.87 2.16
CA LYS A 148 32.71 1.04 2.66
C LYS A 148 33.81 0.86 1.61
N GLU A 149 33.45 0.57 0.36
CA GLU A 149 34.41 0.43 -0.74
C GLU A 149 35.16 1.76 -0.98
N ALA A 150 34.47 2.89 -0.97
CA ALA A 150 35.09 4.22 -1.08
C ALA A 150 36.05 4.51 0.08
N LEU A 151 35.67 4.18 1.32
CA LEU A 151 36.54 4.30 2.48
C LEU A 151 37.77 3.40 2.37
N GLN A 152 37.62 2.17 1.87
CA GLN A 152 38.75 1.27 1.64
C GLN A 152 39.72 1.81 0.59
N ILE A 153 39.20 2.41 -0.49
CA ILE A 153 40.04 3.07 -1.49
C ILE A 153 40.80 4.24 -0.85
N LEU A 154 40.11 5.11 -0.10
CA LEU A 154 40.73 6.22 0.60
C LEU A 154 41.80 5.76 1.60
N HIS A 155 41.53 4.70 2.38
CA HIS A 155 42.52 4.14 3.31
C HIS A 155 43.74 3.57 2.58
N ASN A 156 43.55 2.96 1.41
CA ASN A 156 44.68 2.47 0.61
C ASN A 156 45.47 3.62 -0.02
N GLU A 157 44.81 4.74 -0.36
CA GLU A 157 45.43 5.95 -0.93
C GLU A 157 46.14 6.82 0.12
N MET A 158 45.63 6.88 1.35
CA MET A 158 46.25 7.62 2.46
C MET A 158 47.56 6.98 2.95
N GLY A 159 47.90 5.77 2.50
CA GLY A 159 49.12 5.07 2.94
C GLY A 159 49.01 4.56 4.37
N ILE A 160 49.49 3.33 4.61
CA ILE A 160 49.47 2.73 5.96
C ILE A 160 50.42 3.51 6.89
N ASP A 161 51.50 4.08 6.35
CA ASP A 161 52.51 4.79 7.11
C ASP A 161 51.98 6.13 7.68
N ASP A 162 51.27 6.93 6.88
CA ASP A 162 50.68 8.20 7.35
C ASP A 162 49.57 7.98 8.39
N VAL A 163 48.84 6.85 8.31
CA VAL A 163 47.83 6.48 9.32
C VAL A 163 48.47 6.00 10.62
N LEU A 164 49.63 5.33 10.55
CA LEU A 164 50.40 4.94 11.75
C LEU A 164 50.97 6.18 12.46
N ASP A 165 51.56 7.10 11.70
CA ASP A 165 52.07 8.37 12.23
C ASP A 165 50.94 9.22 12.85
N LEU A 166 49.78 9.30 12.19
CA LEU A 166 48.61 9.99 12.73
C LEU A 166 48.00 9.27 13.95
N MET A 167 48.01 7.93 14.01
CA MET A 167 47.51 7.20 15.18
C MET A 167 48.41 7.39 16.40
N ASP A 168 49.71 7.53 16.20
CA ASP A 168 50.65 7.85 17.27
C ASP A 168 50.49 9.33 17.68
N GLU A 169 50.28 10.27 16.75
CA GLU A 169 49.98 11.67 17.06
C GLU A 169 48.61 11.86 17.76
N ILE A 170 47.58 11.10 17.39
CA ILE A 170 46.27 11.11 18.06
C ILE A 170 46.36 10.53 19.47
N ARG A 171 47.16 9.47 19.70
CA ARG A 171 47.36 8.94 21.06
C ARG A 171 48.05 9.97 21.94
N ASP A 172 49.08 10.63 21.41
CA ASP A 172 49.75 11.71 22.12
C ASP A 172 48.79 12.88 22.39
N GLN A 173 47.91 13.23 21.44
CA GLN A 173 46.89 14.27 21.62
C GLN A 173 45.77 13.86 22.59
N ASP A 174 45.26 12.64 22.55
CA ASP A 174 44.27 12.09 23.47
C ASP A 174 44.80 12.06 24.91
N GLU A 175 46.09 11.76 25.09
CA GLU A 175 46.76 11.83 26.40
C GLU A 175 46.89 13.27 26.88
N VAL A 176 47.20 14.21 25.98
CA VAL A 176 47.22 15.65 26.29
C VAL A 176 45.81 16.16 26.61
N GLU A 177 44.78 15.77 25.85
CA GLU A 177 43.39 16.14 26.10
C GLU A 177 42.84 15.51 27.37
N LYS A 178 43.19 14.26 27.70
CA LYS A 178 42.86 13.67 29.00
C LYS A 178 43.55 14.41 30.13
N ARG A 179 44.81 14.82 29.96
CA ARG A 179 45.50 15.64 30.94
C ARG A 179 44.87 17.03 31.06
N ILE A 180 44.43 17.63 29.96
CA ILE A 180 43.66 18.88 29.95
C ILE A 180 42.32 18.68 30.64
N ASN A 181 41.59 17.60 30.35
CA ASN A 181 40.30 17.29 30.97
C ASN A 181 40.42 16.81 32.42
N GLU A 182 41.55 16.28 32.87
CA GLU A 182 41.82 16.06 34.30
C GLU A 182 42.11 17.40 35.00
N LEU A 183 42.85 18.29 34.35
CA LEU A 183 43.10 19.65 34.83
C LEU A 183 41.84 20.54 34.78
N LEU A 184 40.97 20.34 33.80
CA LEU A 184 39.75 21.11 33.57
C LEU A 184 38.53 20.46 34.22
N GLY A 185 38.52 19.14 34.38
CA GLY A 185 37.43 18.35 34.97
C GLY A 185 37.33 18.49 36.49
N GLU A 186 38.41 18.93 37.15
CA GLU A 186 38.32 19.47 38.51
C GLU A 186 37.41 20.72 38.58
N GLU A 187 37.23 21.43 37.45
CA GLU A 187 36.52 22.72 37.37
C GLU A 187 35.23 22.67 36.52
N GLY A 188 35.12 21.79 35.52
CA GLY A 188 34.05 21.78 34.52
C GLY A 188 32.86 20.83 34.80
N ILE A 189 33.06 19.75 35.57
CA ILE A 189 31.96 18.81 35.89
C ILE A 189 30.91 19.46 36.82
N ARG A 190 31.30 20.47 37.60
CA ARG A 190 30.37 21.22 38.47
C ARG A 190 29.35 22.08 37.71
N VAL A 191 29.56 22.41 36.45
CA VAL A 191 28.70 23.35 35.71
C VAL A 191 27.57 22.63 34.95
N VAL A 192 27.77 21.38 34.54
CA VAL A 192 26.75 20.62 33.78
C VAL A 192 25.75 19.92 34.69
N GLU A 193 26.14 19.51 35.90
CA GLU A 193 25.20 18.94 36.89
C GLU A 193 24.30 19.99 37.56
N ASP A 194 24.63 21.29 37.46
CA ASP A 194 23.82 22.39 38.04
C ASP A 194 22.75 22.92 37.06
N MET A 195 22.80 22.52 35.78
CA MET A 195 21.68 22.72 34.84
C MET A 195 20.68 21.59 35.06
N GLY A 196 19.88 21.73 36.13
CA GLY A 196 18.88 20.74 36.50
C GLY A 196 17.91 20.47 35.35
N ASP A 197 17.50 19.21 35.20
CA ASP A 197 16.55 18.73 34.19
C ASP A 197 15.26 19.57 34.08
N GLU A 198 14.95 20.36 35.11
CA GLU A 198 13.78 21.24 35.22
C GLU A 198 13.85 22.49 34.32
N ASP A 199 15.04 23.09 34.11
CA ASP A 199 15.22 24.19 33.15
C ASP A 199 15.06 23.69 31.70
N ILE A 200 15.51 22.45 31.43
CA ILE A 200 15.40 21.78 30.12
C ILE A 200 13.93 21.41 29.80
N LEU A 201 13.18 20.97 30.81
CA LEU A 201 11.75 20.68 30.68
C LEU A 201 10.92 21.94 30.39
N LEU A 202 11.27 23.07 31.01
CA LEU A 202 10.63 24.37 30.73
C LEU A 202 10.90 24.87 29.31
N GLU A 203 12.11 24.67 28.78
CA GLU A 203 12.43 25.00 27.39
C GLU A 203 11.65 24.11 26.40
N LEU A 204 11.47 22.82 26.73
CA LEU A 204 10.67 21.89 25.92
C LEU A 204 9.18 22.29 25.90
N GLU A 205 8.62 22.73 27.02
CA GLU A 205 7.23 23.20 27.10
C GLU A 205 7.01 24.51 26.31
N GLN A 206 7.97 25.45 26.32
CA GLN A 206 7.90 26.66 25.49
C GLN A 206 7.89 26.33 23.99
N LEU A 207 8.68 25.35 23.54
CA LEU A 207 8.69 24.90 22.14
C LEU A 207 7.37 24.20 21.74
N GLU A 208 6.72 23.48 22.66
CA GLU A 208 5.40 22.89 22.44
C GLU A 208 4.29 23.96 22.33
N GLU A 209 4.34 25.03 23.13
CA GLU A 209 3.41 26.15 23.04
C GLU A 209 3.57 26.97 21.75
N ASP A 210 4.81 27.26 21.33
CA ASP A 210 5.08 27.99 20.09
C ASP A 210 4.54 27.24 18.85
N VAL A 211 4.73 25.91 18.79
CA VAL A 211 4.16 25.07 17.72
C VAL A 211 2.63 25.10 17.75
N ARG A 212 2.01 25.12 18.95
CA ARG A 212 0.55 25.20 19.08
C ARG A 212 0.02 26.54 18.56
N LEU A 213 0.64 27.65 18.91
CA LEU A 213 0.26 28.99 18.46
C LEU A 213 0.39 29.17 16.94
N GLU A 214 1.40 28.56 16.31
CA GLU A 214 1.53 28.55 14.85
C GLU A 214 0.39 27.78 14.15
N THR A 215 -0.09 26.68 14.75
CA THR A 215 -1.23 25.92 14.20
C THR A 215 -2.58 26.62 14.38
N GLU A 216 -2.77 27.37 15.47
CA GLU A 216 -3.97 28.20 15.69
C GLU A 216 -3.99 29.42 14.74
N ALA A 217 -2.84 30.01 14.45
CA ALA A 217 -2.71 31.09 13.47
C ALA A 217 -3.02 30.64 12.02
N ALA A 218 -2.76 29.38 11.68
CA ALA A 218 -3.10 28.80 10.38
C ALA A 218 -4.61 28.52 10.24
N THR A 219 -5.30 28.14 11.33
CA THR A 219 -6.75 27.86 11.33
C THR A 219 -7.61 29.13 11.35
N ALA A 220 -7.13 30.23 11.96
CA ALA A 220 -7.82 31.52 11.95
C ALA A 220 -7.86 32.24 10.59
N LYS A 221 -7.00 31.86 9.63
CA LYS A 221 -6.93 32.52 8.30
C LYS A 221 -7.95 32.02 7.28
N ILE A 222 -8.61 30.88 7.47
CA ILE A 222 -9.59 30.35 6.47
C ILE A 222 -11.03 30.82 6.75
N GLN A 223 -11.40 31.20 7.97
CA GLN A 223 -12.80 31.56 8.30
C GLN A 223 -13.18 33.03 8.05
N LYS A 224 -12.31 33.87 7.46
CA LYS A 224 -12.55 35.32 7.32
C LYS A 224 -12.85 35.83 5.89
N GLU A 225 -12.92 34.99 4.86
CA GLU A 225 -13.08 35.50 3.48
C GLU A 225 -14.53 35.59 2.94
N ASP A 226 -15.56 35.14 3.67
CA ASP A 226 -16.96 35.14 3.17
C ASP A 226 -17.85 36.29 3.69
N ASN A 227 -17.32 37.35 4.31
CA ASN A 227 -18.16 38.48 4.71
C ASN A 227 -17.46 39.85 4.72
N VAL A 228 -17.30 40.45 3.53
CA VAL A 228 -17.09 41.91 3.38
C VAL A 228 -17.97 42.45 2.25
N VAL A 229 -19.07 43.12 2.60
CA VAL A 229 -19.84 44.00 1.70
C VAL A 229 -19.54 45.44 2.08
N LEU A 230 -19.02 46.21 1.12
CA LEU A 230 -18.69 47.64 1.22
C LEU A 230 -19.98 48.50 1.23
N PRO A 231 -20.03 49.62 1.99
CA PRO A 231 -21.24 50.44 2.16
C PRO A 231 -21.49 51.39 0.98
N ALA A 232 -22.76 51.49 0.54
CA ALA A 232 -23.21 52.34 -0.55
C ALA A 232 -23.54 53.78 -0.10
N ALA A 233 -23.22 54.76 -0.97
CA ALA A 233 -23.45 56.19 -0.78
C ALA A 233 -24.96 56.56 -0.75
N PRO A 234 -25.37 57.58 0.03
CA PRO A 234 -26.76 57.80 0.40
C PRO A 234 -27.59 58.43 -0.74
N SER A 235 -28.74 57.81 -1.03
CA SER A 235 -29.75 58.27 -1.99
C SER A 235 -31.04 58.64 -1.24
N LYS A 236 -31.34 59.94 -1.09
CA LYS A 236 -32.68 60.41 -0.71
C LYS A 236 -33.05 61.68 -1.49
N PRO A 237 -34.24 61.75 -2.12
CA PRO A 237 -34.59 62.77 -3.10
C PRO A 237 -35.17 64.04 -2.45
N LEU A 238 -34.94 65.20 -3.07
CA LEU A 238 -35.61 66.47 -2.79
C LEU A 238 -36.66 66.78 -3.88
N PRO A 239 -37.77 67.47 -3.57
CA PRO A 239 -38.91 67.65 -4.47
C PRO A 239 -38.87 68.97 -5.27
N ALA A 240 -39.49 69.01 -6.46
CA ALA A 240 -40.51 70.01 -6.89
C ALA A 240 -40.71 70.11 -8.43
N VAL A 241 -41.99 69.99 -8.84
CA VAL A 241 -42.83 70.85 -9.73
C VAL A 241 -42.43 71.17 -11.20
N GLU A 242 -43.37 70.79 -12.09
CA GLU A 242 -43.84 71.19 -13.46
C GLU A 242 -43.06 72.14 -14.43
N ASN A 243 -42.92 71.63 -15.69
CA ASN A 243 -43.03 72.19 -17.09
C ASN A 243 -42.31 73.52 -17.49
N PRO A 244 -41.93 73.79 -18.79
CA PRO A 244 -42.51 73.31 -20.06
C PRO A 244 -41.56 72.97 -21.25
N THR A 245 -42.23 72.57 -22.36
CA THR A 245 -41.90 72.32 -23.78
C THR A 245 -40.67 72.95 -24.49
N ILE A 246 -40.22 72.25 -25.55
CA ILE A 246 -39.73 72.67 -26.91
C ILE A 246 -38.63 71.65 -27.33
N GLY A 247 -38.55 70.98 -28.48
CA GLY A 247 -39.22 70.99 -29.78
C GLY A 247 -38.23 70.46 -30.84
N GLY A 248 -38.69 69.61 -31.79
CA GLY A 248 -38.02 69.29 -33.07
C GLY A 248 -36.97 68.16 -33.05
N GLY A 249 -37.19 67.01 -33.68
CA GLY A 249 -36.92 66.72 -35.11
C GLY A 249 -35.53 66.06 -35.23
N ARG A 250 -35.20 65.05 -36.05
CA ARG A 250 -35.74 64.44 -37.26
C ARG A 250 -34.96 63.11 -37.47
N LYS A 251 -35.61 62.13 -38.09
CA LYS A 251 -35.10 60.77 -38.44
C LYS A 251 -33.86 60.81 -39.34
N GLN A 252 -32.96 59.81 -39.26
CA GLN A 252 -32.59 58.97 -40.42
C GLN A 252 -31.79 57.70 -40.09
N LYS A 253 -32.18 56.63 -40.80
CA LYS A 253 -31.54 55.31 -40.96
C LYS A 253 -30.36 55.40 -41.94
N VAL A 254 -29.33 54.53 -41.84
CA VAL A 254 -28.60 53.75 -42.89
C VAL A 254 -27.63 52.81 -42.12
N ALA A 255 -27.75 51.48 -42.07
CA ALA A 255 -27.37 50.40 -43.02
C ALA A 255 -25.84 50.22 -43.31
N VAL A 256 -25.33 49.03 -42.93
CA VAL A 256 -24.50 48.06 -43.69
C VAL A 256 -23.03 48.38 -44.07
N ALA A 257 -22.24 47.28 -44.03
CA ALA A 257 -20.90 47.01 -44.58
C ALA A 257 -19.71 47.46 -43.69
N SER A 258 -18.68 46.65 -43.42
CA SER A 258 -18.18 45.41 -44.04
C SER A 258 -17.57 44.49 -42.97
#